data_AF-A8NV64-F1
#
_entry.id   AF-A8NV64-F1
#
_cell.length_a   1.000
_cell.length_b   1.000
_cell.length_c   1.000
_cell.angle_alpha   90.00
_cell.angle_beta   90.00
_cell.angle_gamma   90.00
#
_symmetry.space_group_name_H-M   'P 1'
#
loop_
_entity.id
_entity.type
_entity.pdbx_description
1 polymer ?
#
loop_
_entity_poly.entity_id
_entity_poly.type
_entity_poly.pdbx_seq_one_letter_code
_entity_poly.pdbx_strand_id
1 'polypeptide(L)'
;MKLAWCFPGPIEGLHDLSPASLRVFKEVVSGLAKEDAKNISEDQWVVHKPVLWLGAARDAVCVPQLRQPDPAFVTNVTSKVIDVGHWLMFDAENEVNSELEAWLERL
;
A
#
# COMPACT_ATOMS: atom_id res chain seq x y z
N MET A 1 -12.43 21.87 2.59
CA MET A 1 -12.88 20.88 3.59
C MET A 1 -11.66 20.47 4.40
N LYS A 2 -11.58 20.79 5.70
CA LYS A 2 -10.40 20.51 6.53
C LYS A 2 -10.62 19.19 7.26
N LEU A 3 -9.94 18.12 6.83
CA LEU A 3 -9.90 16.88 7.60
C LEU A 3 -8.88 17.08 8.72
N ALA A 4 -9.40 17.31 9.93
CA ALA A 4 -8.61 17.33 11.15
C ALA A 4 -8.28 15.88 11.53
N TRP A 5 -7.03 15.49 11.39
CA TRP A 5 -6.52 14.25 11.97
C TRP A 5 -6.45 14.43 13.48
N CYS A 6 -7.37 13.76 14.18
CA CYS A 6 -7.41 13.73 15.63
C CYS A 6 -6.23 12.87 16.14
N PHE A 7 -5.10 13.49 16.44
CA PHE A 7 -4.06 12.86 17.27
C PHE A 7 -4.47 12.97 18.74
N PRO A 8 -4.63 11.86 19.48
CA PRO A 8 -4.89 11.93 20.90
C PRO A 8 -3.59 12.18 21.64
N GLY A 9 -3.38 13.42 22.10
CA GLY A 9 -2.56 13.73 23.29
C GLY A 9 -1.09 13.28 23.31
N PRO A 10 -0.38 13.54 24.43
CA PRO A 10 1.00 13.12 24.58
C PRO A 10 1.08 11.60 24.70
N ILE A 11 2.00 10.99 23.95
CA ILE A 11 2.20 9.53 23.90
C ILE A 11 2.93 9.09 25.18
N GLU A 12 2.18 8.94 26.27
CA GLU A 12 2.60 8.08 27.38
C GLU A 12 2.44 6.62 26.91
N GLY A 13 3.55 5.93 26.63
CA GLY A 13 3.49 4.52 26.23
C GLY A 13 4.51 4.04 25.19
N LEU A 14 5.67 4.68 25.03
CA LEU A 14 6.73 4.24 24.12
C LEU A 14 7.42 2.91 24.54
N HIS A 15 6.83 2.14 25.46
CA HIS A 15 7.36 0.89 25.98
C HIS A 15 6.66 -0.37 25.46
N ASP A 16 5.57 -0.26 24.70
CA ASP A 16 4.85 -1.41 24.12
C ASP A 16 4.73 -1.31 22.59
N LEU A 17 5.88 -1.27 21.90
CA LEU A 17 5.92 -1.79 20.54
C LEU A 17 5.63 -3.29 20.63
N SER A 18 4.34 -3.66 20.58
CA SER A 18 3.91 -5.03 20.79
C SER A 18 4.66 -6.00 19.84
N PRO A 19 4.88 -7.27 20.25
CA PRO A 19 5.47 -8.30 19.39
C PRO A 19 4.80 -8.46 18.02
N ALA A 20 3.57 -7.94 17.85
CA ALA A 20 2.83 -7.99 16.60
C ALA A 20 3.53 -7.24 15.44
N SER A 21 4.15 -6.09 15.70
CA SER A 21 4.80 -5.31 14.63
C SER A 21 6.00 -6.04 14.03
N LEU A 22 6.73 -6.81 14.85
CA LEU A 22 7.86 -7.62 14.39
C LEU A 22 7.45 -8.97 13.82
N ARG A 23 6.27 -9.50 14.20
CA ARG A 23 5.72 -10.76 13.68
C ARG A 23 5.55 -10.73 12.15
N VAL A 24 5.18 -9.59 11.59
CA VAL A 24 5.02 -9.41 10.13
C VAL A 24 6.31 -9.76 9.37
N PHE A 25 7.49 -9.41 9.91
CA PHE A 25 8.75 -9.79 9.28
C PHE A 25 8.94 -11.30 9.27
N LYS A 26 8.60 -12.00 10.36
CA LYS A 26 8.63 -13.47 10.40
C LYS A 26 7.71 -14.05 9.33
N GLU A 27 6.48 -13.55 9.21
CA GLU A 27 5.52 -14.03 8.21
C GLU A 27 6.01 -13.84 6.78
N VAL A 28 6.50 -12.64 6.45
CA VAL A 28 7.02 -12.30 5.11
C VAL A 28 8.25 -13.13 4.77
N VAL A 29 9.20 -13.30 5.70
CA VAL A 29 10.45 -14.02 5.46
C VAL A 29 10.25 -15.54 5.43
N SER A 30 9.41 -16.09 6.30
CA SER A 30 9.16 -17.54 6.36
C SER A 30 8.13 -18.02 5.36
N GLY A 31 7.44 -17.12 4.66
CA GLY A 31 6.45 -17.46 3.66
C GLY A 31 5.17 -18.07 4.24
N LEU A 32 4.88 -17.84 5.52
CA LEU A 32 3.69 -18.39 6.19
C LEU A 32 2.39 -18.03 5.47
N ALA A 33 2.32 -16.84 4.87
CA ALA A 33 1.17 -16.40 4.08
C ALA A 33 0.90 -17.28 2.83
N LYS A 34 1.87 -18.04 2.35
CA LYS A 34 1.71 -18.90 1.16
C LYS A 34 0.79 -20.09 1.44
N GLU A 35 0.74 -20.59 2.67
CA GLU A 35 -0.14 -21.71 3.01
C GLU A 35 -1.60 -21.30 2.99
N ASP A 36 -1.92 -20.12 3.55
CA ASP A 36 -3.28 -19.59 3.53
C ASP A 36 -3.74 -19.25 2.10
N ALA A 37 -2.82 -18.75 1.26
CA ALA A 37 -3.10 -18.42 -0.13
C ALA A 37 -3.52 -19.63 -0.99
N LYS A 38 -3.18 -20.87 -0.60
CA LYS A 38 -3.59 -22.09 -1.32
C LYS A 38 -5.10 -22.32 -1.30
N ASN A 39 -5.81 -21.72 -0.35
CA ASN A 39 -7.25 -21.87 -0.21
C ASN A 39 -8.05 -20.87 -1.05
N ILE A 40 -7.39 -19.93 -1.74
CA ILE A 40 -8.03 -18.95 -2.61
C ILE A 40 -8.29 -19.62 -3.96
N SER A 41 -9.56 -19.73 -4.35
CA SER A 41 -9.93 -20.32 -5.63
C SER A 41 -9.47 -19.44 -6.81
N GLU A 42 -9.15 -20.06 -7.94
CA GLU A 42 -8.56 -19.36 -9.10
C GLU A 42 -9.45 -18.24 -9.65
N ASP A 43 -10.78 -18.39 -9.53
CA ASP A 43 -11.77 -17.37 -9.89
C ASP A 43 -11.67 -16.10 -9.03
N GLN A 44 -11.04 -16.18 -7.85
CA GLN A 44 -10.84 -15.06 -6.94
C GLN A 44 -9.46 -14.39 -7.07
N TRP A 45 -8.59 -14.88 -7.96
CA TRP A 45 -7.25 -14.31 -8.15
C TRP A 45 -7.27 -12.97 -8.86
N VAL A 46 -8.29 -12.72 -9.68
CA VAL A 46 -8.39 -11.51 -10.51
C VAL A 46 -9.14 -10.41 -9.75
N VAL A 47 -8.49 -9.26 -9.63
CA VAL A 47 -9.09 -8.03 -9.10
C VAL A 47 -9.83 -7.32 -10.22
N HIS A 48 -11.16 -7.35 -10.15
CA HIS A 48 -12.05 -6.66 -11.09
C HIS A 48 -12.42 -5.23 -10.66
N LYS A 49 -12.20 -4.89 -9.39
CA LYS A 49 -12.48 -3.55 -8.87
C LYS A 49 -11.49 -2.54 -9.47
N PRO A 50 -11.88 -1.27 -9.65
CA PRO A 50 -10.93 -0.21 -9.98
C PRO A 50 -9.83 -0.13 -8.91
N VAL A 51 -8.57 -0.01 -9.35
CA VAL A 51 -7.39 0.09 -8.49
C VAL A 51 -6.59 1.33 -8.86
N LEU A 52 -6.24 2.14 -7.86
CA LEU A 52 -5.18 3.13 -7.96
C LEU A 52 -3.90 2.53 -7.39
N TRP A 53 -2.84 2.50 -8.19
CA TRP A 53 -1.51 2.09 -7.77
C TRP A 53 -0.54 3.27 -7.85
N LEU A 54 0.08 3.61 -6.72
CA LEU A 54 1.08 4.66 -6.62
C LEU A 54 2.42 4.04 -6.20
N GLY A 55 3.42 4.16 -7.07
CA GLY A 55 4.78 3.71 -6.82
C GLY A 55 5.71 4.86 -6.45
N ALA A 56 6.73 4.60 -5.64
CA ALA A 56 7.79 5.55 -5.30
C ALA A 56 9.08 5.25 -6.06
N ALA A 57 9.58 6.18 -6.87
CA ALA A 57 10.70 5.96 -7.78
C ALA A 57 12.00 5.57 -7.07
N ARG A 58 12.21 6.06 -5.83
CA ARG A 58 13.42 5.80 -5.01
C ARG A 58 13.15 4.79 -3.89
N ASP A 59 12.10 3.98 -4.02
CA ASP A 59 11.76 2.94 -3.06
C ASP A 59 12.72 1.75 -3.16
N ALA A 60 13.48 1.52 -2.08
CA ALA A 60 14.41 0.39 -1.97
C ALA A 60 13.75 -0.92 -1.52
N VAL A 61 12.52 -0.88 -1.01
CA VAL A 61 11.77 -2.03 -0.49
C VAL A 61 10.78 -2.54 -1.53
N CYS A 62 9.95 -1.64 -2.06
CA CYS A 62 8.91 -1.92 -3.05
C CYS A 62 9.25 -1.30 -4.40
N VAL A 63 10.38 -1.72 -4.98
CA VAL A 63 10.89 -1.23 -6.27
C VAL A 63 9.77 -1.23 -7.34
N PRO A 64 9.37 -0.06 -7.87
CA PRO A 64 8.25 0.06 -8.80
C PRO A 64 8.31 -0.91 -9.97
N GLN A 65 9.48 -1.07 -10.57
CA GLN A 65 9.69 -1.93 -11.74
C GLN A 65 9.42 -3.41 -11.47
N LEU A 66 9.49 -3.85 -10.21
CA LEU A 66 9.24 -5.23 -9.79
C LEU A 66 7.83 -5.42 -9.19
N ARG A 67 7.15 -4.32 -8.84
CA ARG A 67 5.92 -4.33 -8.05
C ARG A 67 4.72 -3.71 -8.77
N GLN A 68 4.85 -3.39 -10.05
CA GLN A 68 3.71 -2.93 -10.84
C GLN A 68 2.63 -4.02 -10.86
N PRO A 69 1.34 -3.64 -10.82
CA PRO A 69 0.25 -4.58 -10.96
C PRO A 69 0.35 -5.34 -12.28
N ASP A 70 0.26 -6.66 -12.21
CA ASP A 70 0.24 -7.51 -13.39
C ASP A 70 -1.14 -7.39 -14.07
N PRO A 71 -1.22 -6.97 -15.34
CA PRO A 71 -2.49 -6.80 -16.05
C PRO A 71 -3.28 -8.11 -16.19
N ALA A 72 -2.65 -9.29 -16.01
CA ALA A 72 -3.35 -10.56 -15.98
C ALA A 72 -4.23 -10.73 -14.72
N PHE A 73 -3.85 -10.08 -13.61
CA PHE A 73 -4.54 -10.20 -12.33
C PHE A 73 -5.24 -8.92 -11.89
N VAL A 74 -4.83 -7.76 -12.41
CA VAL A 74 -5.44 -6.45 -12.07
C VAL A 74 -5.87 -5.76 -13.36
N THR A 75 -7.16 -5.90 -13.66
CA THR A 75 -7.70 -5.57 -14.99
C THR A 75 -8.10 -4.10 -15.18
N ASN A 76 -8.34 -3.38 -14.08
CA ASN A 76 -8.72 -1.96 -14.11
C ASN A 76 -7.82 -1.16 -13.17
N VAL A 77 -6.60 -0.88 -13.64
CA VAL A 77 -5.58 -0.18 -12.86
C VAL A 77 -5.26 1.19 -13.45
N THR A 78 -5.24 2.20 -12.58
CA THR A 78 -4.60 3.50 -12.82
C THR A 78 -3.28 3.51 -12.07
N SER A 79 -2.17 3.67 -12.78
CA SER A 79 -0.83 3.60 -12.19
C SER A 79 -0.09 4.94 -12.35
N LYS A 80 0.58 5.38 -11.30
CA LYS A 80 1.53 6.49 -11.36
C LYS A 80 2.75 6.23 -10.47
N VAL A 81 3.91 6.70 -10.92
CA VAL A 81 5.15 6.67 -10.12
C VAL A 81 5.52 8.11 -9.76
N ILE A 82 5.79 8.34 -8.48
CA ILE A 82 6.14 9.63 -7.89
C ILE A 82 7.62 9.61 -7.50
N ASP A 83 8.37 10.69 -7.75
CA ASP A 83 9.82 10.75 -7.49
C ASP A 83 10.18 11.01 -6.01
N VAL A 84 9.83 10.04 -5.16
CA VAL A 84 10.05 10.08 -3.71
C VAL A 84 10.57 8.76 -3.16
N GLY A 85 10.92 8.75 -1.87
CA GLY A 85 11.30 7.54 -1.15
C GLY A 85 10.08 6.67 -0.83
N HIS A 86 10.32 5.58 -0.09
CA HIS A 86 9.31 4.56 0.26
C HIS A 86 8.02 5.15 0.85
N TRP A 87 8.14 6.23 1.63
CA TRP A 87 7.02 6.84 2.33
C TRP A 87 6.35 7.95 1.52
N LEU A 88 5.88 7.63 0.31
CA LEU A 88 5.33 8.63 -0.61
C LEU A 88 4.19 9.48 -0.02
N MET A 89 3.40 8.92 0.88
CA MET A 89 2.30 9.62 1.57
C MET A 89 2.80 10.74 2.49
N PHE A 90 4.04 10.67 2.97
CA PHE A 90 4.67 11.70 3.79
C PHE A 90 5.57 12.61 2.96
N ASP A 91 6.29 12.05 2.00
CA ASP A 91 7.24 12.79 1.17
C ASP A 91 6.54 13.67 0.11
N ALA A 92 5.35 13.28 -0.34
CA ALA A 92 4.59 13.96 -1.39
C ALA A 92 3.08 13.99 -1.12
N GLU A 93 2.68 14.36 0.11
CA GLU A 93 1.28 14.38 0.57
C GLU A 93 0.31 15.04 -0.44
N ASN A 94 0.71 16.17 -1.02
CA ASN A 94 -0.14 16.95 -1.93
C ASN A 94 -0.33 16.24 -3.26
N GLU A 95 0.73 15.64 -3.82
CA GLU A 95 0.63 14.90 -5.08
C GLU A 95 -0.19 13.62 -4.88
N VAL A 96 0.04 12.91 -3.77
CA VAL A 96 -0.74 11.70 -3.44
C VAL A 96 -2.23 12.02 -3.28
N ASN A 97 -2.57 13.08 -2.55
CA ASN A 97 -3.96 13.49 -2.37
C ASN A 97 -4.59 13.93 -3.70
N SER A 98 -3.85 14.67 -4.54
CA SER A 98 -4.35 15.10 -5.85
C SER A 98 -4.62 13.92 -6.78
N GLU A 99 -3.74 12.91 -6.82
CA GLU A 99 -3.94 11.70 -7.62
C GLU A 99 -5.11 10.86 -7.11
N LEU A 100 -5.27 10.79 -5.78
CA LEU A 100 -6.38 10.10 -5.15
C LEU A 100 -7.72 10.79 -5.46
N GLU A 101 -7.81 12.11 -5.31
CA GLU A 101 -9.00 12.89 -5.64
C GLU A 101 -9.36 12.74 -7.12
N ALA A 102 -8.39 12.93 -8.03
CA ALA A 102 -8.60 12.78 -9.46
C ALA A 102 -9.01 11.35 -9.85
N TRP A 103 -8.53 10.33 -9.15
CA TRP A 103 -8.98 8.96 -9.36
C TRP A 103 -10.42 8.75 -8.90
N LEU A 104 -10.78 9.23 -7.71
CA LEU A 104 -12.14 9.12 -7.17
C LEU A 104 -13.18 9.83 -8.05
N GLU A 105 -12.84 10.97 -8.64
CA GLU A 105 -13.72 11.70 -9.57
C GLU A 105 -13.98 10.96 -10.89
N ARG A 106 -13.16 9.96 -11.23
CA ARG A 106 -13.27 9.15 -12.46
C ARG A 106 -13.99 7.80 -12.25
N LEU A 107 -14.34 7.46 -11.01
CA LEU A 107 -15.07 6.24 -10.66
C LEU A 107 -16.58 6.39 -10.87
#